data_AF-A0AAN2ZX48-F1
#
_entry.id   AF-A0AAN2ZX48-F1
#
_cell.length_a   1.000
_cell.length_b   1.000
_cell.length_c   1.000
_cell.angle_alpha   90.00
_cell.angle_beta   90.00
_cell.angle_gamma   90.00
#
_symmetry.space_group_name_H-M   'P 1'
#
loop_
_entity.id
_entity.type
_entity.pdbx_description
1 polymer ?
#
loop_
_entity_poly.entity_id
_entity_poly.type
_entity_poly.pdbx_seq_one_letter_code
_entity_poly.pdbx_strand_id
1 'polypeptide(L)'
;MANSLDSIFEDDAFDDLTKQVEKKKVVKQDPEVAKFQETIDFVNENGREPEKTPEWSSERALWARLSGFRGKPERSEKVKKYDTLGLLEKEFEPDGEFLADSVEIDDELNLDDILGSDDMIDDFSDLLDVSRYRRTVNAADKIGRRKHASHFEKYKSLFDQVHADIASGRRKIIPFEQYDIHENRFYIQNGVMMYIVSISKDTFIADNGKTNARMHVVYENGTENKNLLLQSLASSLYSTERHGRMVTEPVDEETLAESFGEEFTTGYIYVLKSLSTNPDISKWNNLYKIGFTRNDVESRIANAENDVTYLNAPVKVMLSAEVQNVNAQLLERTLHHVFQDKQVVFQDGNFKKATEWYMVPLNDIESKINEVIAGLQK
;
A
#
# COMPACT_ATOMS: atom_id res chain seq x y z
N MET A 1 2.51 -54.15 -8.22
CA MET A 1 3.09 -53.26 -9.25
C MET A 1 3.27 -51.93 -8.57
N ALA A 2 4.52 -51.49 -8.42
CA ALA A 2 4.88 -50.36 -7.57
C ALA A 2 4.46 -49.05 -8.26
N ASN A 3 3.58 -48.30 -7.61
CA ASN A 3 3.27 -46.92 -7.99
C ASN A 3 4.42 -46.07 -7.46
N SER A 4 5.48 -45.86 -8.25
CA SER A 4 6.54 -44.91 -7.90
C SER A 4 6.07 -43.51 -8.25
N LEU A 5 6.45 -42.55 -7.41
CA LEU A 5 6.17 -41.12 -7.60
C LEU A 5 6.69 -40.60 -8.96
N ASP A 6 7.64 -41.29 -9.57
CA ASP A 6 8.20 -40.94 -10.88
C ASP A 6 7.18 -41.04 -12.00
N SER A 7 6.19 -41.94 -11.90
CA SER A 7 5.16 -42.07 -12.94
C SER A 7 4.19 -40.89 -13.00
N ILE A 8 4.14 -40.05 -11.95
CA ILE A 8 3.32 -38.82 -11.92
C ILE A 8 4.08 -37.66 -12.58
N PHE A 9 5.41 -37.68 -12.54
CA PHE A 9 6.25 -36.65 -13.17
C PHE A 9 6.51 -36.93 -14.66
N GLU A 10 6.28 -38.16 -15.12
CA GLU A 10 6.38 -38.57 -16.54
C GLU A 10 5.04 -38.51 -17.29
N ASP A 11 3.95 -38.06 -16.66
CA ASP A 11 2.65 -37.91 -17.30
C ASP A 11 2.60 -36.61 -18.12
N ASP A 12 2.30 -36.72 -19.42
CA ASP A 12 2.19 -35.58 -20.37
C ASP A 12 1.21 -34.50 -19.86
N ALA A 13 0.23 -34.89 -19.02
CA ALA A 13 -0.72 -33.96 -18.40
C ALA A 13 -0.07 -33.03 -17.34
N PHE A 14 1.01 -33.46 -16.68
CA PHE A 14 1.74 -32.65 -15.69
C PHE A 14 2.65 -31.62 -16.36
N ASP A 15 3.21 -31.97 -17.51
CA ASP A 15 4.08 -31.09 -18.30
C ASP A 15 3.29 -29.92 -18.93
N ASP A 16 2.01 -30.15 -19.27
CA ASP A 16 1.12 -29.09 -19.75
C ASP A 16 0.63 -28.15 -18.62
N LEU A 17 0.51 -28.65 -17.38
CA LEU A 17 0.16 -27.86 -16.20
C LEU A 17 1.33 -27.01 -15.65
N THR A 18 2.57 -27.44 -15.91
CA THR A 18 3.80 -26.78 -15.40
C THR A 18 4.48 -25.88 -16.41
N LYS A 19 4.05 -25.88 -17.69
CA LYS A 19 4.43 -24.86 -18.69
C LYS A 19 4.00 -23.48 -18.21
N GLN A 20 4.92 -22.77 -17.57
CA GLN A 20 4.82 -21.34 -17.40
C GLN A 20 4.78 -20.71 -18.79
N VAL A 21 3.64 -20.11 -19.15
CA VAL A 21 3.52 -19.29 -20.35
C VAL A 21 4.62 -18.25 -20.29
N GLU A 22 5.67 -18.41 -21.10
CA GLU A 22 6.71 -17.41 -21.24
C GLU A 22 6.03 -16.09 -21.60
N LYS A 23 6.04 -15.14 -20.67
CA LYS A 23 5.57 -13.78 -20.95
C LYS A 23 6.42 -13.29 -22.11
N LYS A 24 5.82 -13.21 -23.30
CA LYS A 24 6.46 -12.63 -24.49
C LYS A 24 7.11 -11.32 -24.03
N LYS A 25 8.44 -11.25 -24.13
CA LYS A 25 9.17 -10.01 -23.89
C LYS A 25 8.54 -8.95 -24.79
N VAL A 26 7.81 -8.01 -24.21
CA VAL A 26 7.37 -6.82 -24.93
C VAL A 26 8.64 -6.08 -25.27
N VAL A 27 9.10 -6.23 -26.51
CA VAL A 27 10.17 -5.42 -27.08
C VAL A 27 9.66 -3.99 -26.96
N LYS A 28 10.31 -3.17 -26.14
CA LYS A 28 10.06 -1.73 -26.08
C LYS A 28 10.43 -1.16 -27.44
N GLN A 29 9.49 -1.15 -28.37
CA GLN A 29 9.62 -0.36 -29.58
C GLN A 29 9.51 1.10 -29.17
N ASP A 30 10.37 1.94 -29.73
CA ASP A 30 10.28 3.38 -29.52
C ASP A 30 8.86 3.85 -29.88
N PRO A 31 8.22 4.68 -29.04
CA PRO A 31 6.85 5.12 -29.25
C PRO A 31 6.68 5.90 -30.56
N GLU A 32 7.76 6.45 -31.12
CA GLU A 32 7.75 7.12 -32.43
C GLU A 32 7.61 6.11 -33.60
N VAL A 33 8.21 4.91 -33.48
CA VAL A 33 8.14 3.86 -34.52
C VAL A 33 6.76 3.22 -34.54
N ALA A 34 6.18 2.92 -33.37
CA ALA A 34 4.83 2.36 -33.28
C ALA A 34 3.77 3.31 -33.89
N LYS A 35 3.94 4.63 -33.69
CA LYS A 35 3.04 5.65 -34.26
C LYS A 35 3.16 5.77 -35.77
N PHE A 36 4.35 5.58 -36.33
CA PHE A 36 4.52 5.55 -37.78
C PHE A 36 3.94 4.28 -38.38
N GLN A 37 4.06 3.15 -37.69
CA GLN A 37 3.49 1.89 -38.13
C GLN A 37 1.96 1.93 -38.18
N GLU A 38 1.32 2.61 -37.22
CA GLU A 38 -0.12 2.92 -37.28
C GLU A 38 -0.51 3.73 -38.54
N THR A 39 0.39 4.62 -38.99
CA THR A 39 0.18 5.39 -40.22
C THR A 39 0.34 4.52 -41.48
N ILE A 40 1.30 3.58 -41.48
CA ILE A 40 1.48 2.59 -42.56
C ILE A 40 0.28 1.65 -42.64
N ASP A 41 -0.20 1.16 -41.50
CA ASP A 41 -1.34 0.24 -41.42
C ASP A 41 -2.60 0.92 -41.98
N PHE A 42 -2.83 2.19 -41.65
CA PHE A 42 -3.92 2.98 -42.24
C PHE A 42 -3.80 3.09 -43.77
N VAL A 43 -2.61 3.32 -44.31
CA VAL A 43 -2.38 3.42 -45.76
C VAL A 43 -2.57 2.07 -46.44
N ASN A 44 -2.14 0.97 -45.80
CA ASN A 44 -2.35 -0.38 -46.32
C ASN A 44 -3.83 -0.78 -46.34
N GLU A 45 -4.59 -0.43 -45.30
CA GLU A 45 -6.01 -0.76 -45.20
C GLU A 45 -6.88 0.07 -46.16
N ASN A 46 -6.59 1.36 -46.30
CA ASN A 46 -7.43 2.28 -47.08
C ASN A 46 -6.90 2.58 -48.48
N GLY A 47 -5.68 2.14 -48.82
CA GLY A 47 -5.02 2.38 -50.11
C GLY A 47 -4.76 3.85 -50.41
N ARG A 48 -4.91 4.75 -49.41
CA ARG A 48 -4.77 6.20 -49.53
C ARG A 48 -4.01 6.78 -48.34
N GLU A 49 -3.34 7.91 -48.57
CA GLU A 49 -2.71 8.69 -47.49
C GLU A 49 -3.81 9.38 -46.64
N PRO A 50 -3.60 9.55 -45.32
CA PRO A 50 -4.57 10.25 -44.47
C PRO A 50 -4.71 11.70 -44.94
N GLU A 51 -5.94 12.21 -45.03
CA GLU A 51 -6.23 13.58 -45.50
C GLU A 51 -6.57 14.56 -44.36
N LYS A 52 -6.39 15.86 -44.63
CA LYS A 52 -6.75 16.93 -43.69
C LYS A 52 -8.27 17.14 -43.69
N THR A 53 -8.98 16.43 -42.81
CA THR A 53 -10.42 16.67 -42.62
C THR A 53 -10.69 17.91 -41.75
N PRO A 54 -11.74 18.72 -42.04
CA PRO A 54 -12.10 19.90 -41.25
C PRO A 54 -12.60 19.54 -39.83
N GLU A 55 -13.17 18.36 -39.64
CA GLU A 55 -13.57 17.83 -38.33
C GLU A 55 -12.44 17.06 -37.64
N TRP A 56 -12.50 16.98 -36.31
CA TRP A 56 -11.52 16.23 -35.49
C TRP A 56 -11.76 14.72 -35.60
N SER A 57 -11.03 14.07 -36.50
CA SER A 57 -11.10 12.64 -36.78
C SER A 57 -9.77 11.92 -36.49
N SER A 58 -9.81 10.60 -36.37
CA SER A 58 -8.61 9.76 -36.30
C SER A 58 -7.71 9.94 -37.54
N GLU A 59 -8.32 10.17 -38.71
CA GLU A 59 -7.62 10.43 -39.98
C GLU A 59 -6.85 11.77 -39.95
N ARG A 60 -7.45 12.84 -39.41
CA ARG A 60 -6.75 14.13 -39.22
C ARG A 60 -5.56 14.01 -38.28
N ALA A 61 -5.69 13.21 -37.22
CA ALA A 61 -4.59 12.96 -36.29
C ALA A 61 -3.43 12.21 -36.97
N LEU A 62 -3.74 11.25 -37.85
CA LEU A 62 -2.74 10.53 -38.66
C LEU A 62 -2.09 11.44 -39.71
N TRP A 63 -2.86 12.31 -40.38
CA TRP A 63 -2.33 13.33 -41.29
C TRP A 63 -1.36 14.28 -40.59
N ALA A 64 -1.73 14.83 -39.42
CA ALA A 64 -0.87 15.73 -38.66
C ALA A 64 0.42 15.04 -38.17
N ARG A 65 0.34 13.73 -37.83
CA ARG A 65 1.52 12.93 -37.49
C ARG A 65 2.42 12.73 -38.70
N LEU A 66 1.88 12.35 -39.85
CA LEU A 66 2.62 12.17 -41.09
C LEU A 66 3.31 13.47 -41.52
N SER A 67 2.59 14.60 -41.48
CA SER A 67 3.14 15.93 -41.71
C SER A 67 4.26 16.28 -40.70
N GLY A 68 4.11 15.88 -39.44
CA GLY A 68 5.14 16.05 -38.41
C GLY A 68 6.40 15.19 -38.63
N PHE A 69 6.28 14.01 -39.27
CA PHE A 69 7.41 13.19 -39.68
C PHE A 69 8.10 13.77 -40.93
N ARG A 70 7.35 14.35 -41.88
CA ARG A 70 7.91 15.03 -43.05
C ARG A 70 8.61 16.36 -42.71
N GLY A 71 8.06 17.13 -41.77
CA GLY A 71 8.58 18.46 -41.40
C GLY A 71 9.80 18.46 -40.47
N LYS A 72 10.18 17.33 -39.86
CA LYS A 72 11.33 17.26 -38.94
C LYS A 72 12.33 16.17 -39.36
N PRO A 73 13.55 16.52 -39.80
CA PRO A 73 14.52 15.55 -40.31
C PRO A 73 14.99 14.54 -39.25
N GLU A 74 15.08 14.94 -37.98
CA GLU A 74 15.46 14.04 -36.88
C GLU A 74 14.47 12.88 -36.66
N ARG A 75 13.19 13.10 -36.98
CA ARG A 75 12.14 12.10 -36.83
C ARG A 75 12.02 11.22 -38.06
N SER A 76 12.24 11.77 -39.25
CA SER A 76 12.26 11.00 -40.49
C SER A 76 13.42 10.01 -40.51
N GLU A 77 14.61 10.37 -40.03
CA GLU A 77 15.79 9.48 -39.99
C GLU A 77 15.57 8.22 -39.15
N LYS A 78 14.92 8.34 -37.98
CA LYS A 78 14.62 7.20 -37.11
C LYS A 78 13.65 6.20 -37.74
N VAL A 79 12.75 6.73 -38.56
CA VAL A 79 11.58 6.02 -39.08
C VAL A 79 11.81 5.53 -40.52
N LYS A 80 12.81 6.08 -41.22
CA LYS A 80 13.23 5.71 -42.58
C LYS A 80 13.45 4.22 -42.79
N LYS A 81 13.92 3.50 -41.76
CA LYS A 81 14.15 2.04 -41.81
C LYS A 81 12.86 1.23 -41.90
N TYR A 82 11.73 1.81 -41.52
CA TYR A 82 10.42 1.17 -41.46
C TYR A 82 9.48 1.69 -42.55
N ASP A 83 9.92 2.65 -43.38
CA ASP A 83 9.13 3.19 -44.49
C ASP A 83 9.17 2.22 -45.68
N THR A 84 8.23 1.28 -45.70
CA THR A 84 8.05 0.31 -46.78
C THR A 84 7.28 0.88 -47.97
N LEU A 85 6.61 2.02 -47.80
CA LEU A 85 5.66 2.60 -48.76
C LEU A 85 6.18 3.91 -49.40
N GLY A 86 7.38 4.38 -49.03
CA GLY A 86 7.98 5.61 -49.57
C GLY A 86 7.22 6.87 -49.13
N LEU A 87 6.59 6.84 -47.96
CA LEU A 87 5.75 7.93 -47.44
C LEU A 87 6.55 9.17 -47.04
N LEU A 88 7.86 9.02 -46.81
CA LEU A 88 8.76 10.10 -46.41
C LEU A 88 9.43 10.84 -47.58
N GLU A 89 9.42 10.28 -48.80
CA GLU A 89 10.11 10.86 -49.98
C GLU A 89 9.23 11.80 -50.82
N LYS A 90 7.93 11.86 -50.56
CA LYS A 90 7.02 12.74 -51.30
C LYS A 90 7.22 14.17 -50.82
N GLU A 91 7.60 15.06 -51.74
CA GLU A 91 7.79 16.49 -51.47
C GLU A 91 6.55 17.05 -50.80
N PHE A 92 6.75 17.65 -49.63
CA PHE A 92 5.74 18.42 -48.94
C PHE A 92 5.54 19.70 -49.76
N GLU A 93 4.51 19.74 -50.60
CA GLU A 93 3.99 21.02 -51.07
C GLU A 93 3.26 21.67 -49.87
N PRO A 94 3.78 22.77 -49.32
CA PRO A 94 3.05 23.52 -48.31
C PRO A 94 1.89 24.22 -49.03
N ASP A 95 0.76 23.53 -49.17
CA ASP A 95 -0.47 24.18 -49.62
C ASP A 95 -0.80 25.29 -48.61
N GLY A 96 -0.67 26.52 -49.11
CA GLY A 96 -0.67 27.76 -48.35
C GLY A 96 -1.90 27.91 -47.46
N GLU A 97 -1.64 28.02 -46.17
CA GLU A 97 -2.33 28.80 -45.13
C GLU A 97 -1.90 28.32 -43.73
N PHE A 98 -0.60 28.04 -43.59
CA PHE A 98 0.07 28.28 -42.33
C PHE A 98 0.99 29.46 -42.60
N LEU A 99 0.72 30.58 -41.94
CA LEU A 99 1.65 31.68 -41.80
C LEU A 99 2.93 31.10 -41.19
N ALA A 100 3.83 30.62 -42.05
CA ALA A 100 5.24 30.54 -41.78
C ALA A 100 5.73 31.98 -41.78
N ASP A 101 5.45 32.70 -40.69
CA ASP A 101 6.32 33.81 -40.35
C ASP A 101 7.53 33.17 -39.68
N SER A 102 8.51 32.86 -40.51
CA SER A 102 9.90 32.86 -40.10
C SER A 102 10.21 34.29 -39.65
N VAL A 103 9.85 34.59 -38.41
CA VAL A 103 10.34 35.77 -37.73
C VAL A 103 11.83 35.49 -37.47
N GLU A 104 12.68 35.98 -38.36
CA GLU A 104 13.97 36.47 -37.93
C GLU A 104 13.66 37.49 -36.82
N ILE A 105 14.03 37.14 -35.59
CA ILE A 105 13.87 38.02 -34.44
C ILE A 105 14.80 39.20 -34.68
N ASP A 106 14.26 40.25 -35.27
CA ASP A 106 14.83 41.59 -35.13
C ASP A 106 14.41 42.07 -33.74
N ASP A 107 15.40 42.37 -32.89
CA ASP A 107 15.29 42.61 -31.44
C ASP A 107 14.49 43.91 -31.07
N GLU A 108 13.63 44.44 -31.93
CA GLU A 108 12.90 45.69 -31.71
C GLU A 108 11.36 45.58 -31.68
N LEU A 109 10.76 44.39 -31.82
CA LEU A 109 9.31 44.27 -31.71
C LEU A 109 8.88 43.98 -30.26
N ASN A 110 8.60 45.06 -29.50
CA ASN A 110 8.01 44.98 -28.18
C ASN A 110 6.60 44.36 -28.24
N LEU A 111 6.36 43.34 -27.41
CA LEU A 111 5.04 42.69 -27.27
C LEU A 111 3.90 43.66 -26.90
N ASP A 112 4.21 44.84 -26.38
CA ASP A 112 3.22 45.85 -25.98
C ASP A 112 2.51 46.49 -27.19
N ASP A 113 3.13 46.52 -28.38
CA ASP A 113 2.50 47.12 -29.59
C ASP A 113 1.48 46.18 -30.27
N ILE A 114 1.62 44.87 -30.09
CA ILE A 114 0.66 43.88 -30.64
C ILE A 114 -0.58 43.75 -29.75
N LEU A 115 -0.45 44.04 -28.45
CA LEU A 115 -1.55 43.95 -27.48
C LEU A 115 -2.34 45.26 -27.33
N GLY A 116 -1.91 46.34 -28.00
CA GLY A 116 -2.50 47.68 -27.91
C GLY A 116 -3.59 48.00 -28.93
N SER A 117 -3.90 47.11 -29.88
CA SER A 117 -5.00 47.35 -30.84
C SER A 117 -6.35 46.96 -30.21
N ASP A 118 -7.01 47.97 -29.64
CA ASP A 118 -8.22 47.93 -28.81
C ASP A 118 -9.53 47.49 -29.51
N ASP A 119 -9.48 46.99 -30.75
CA ASP A 119 -10.70 46.76 -31.55
C ASP A 119 -11.13 45.28 -31.69
N MET A 120 -10.43 44.31 -31.07
CA MET A 120 -10.79 42.87 -31.17
C MET A 120 -10.71 42.04 -29.87
N ILE A 121 -10.68 42.67 -28.68
CA ILE A 121 -10.43 41.96 -27.41
C ILE A 121 -11.72 41.66 -26.62
N ASP A 122 -12.86 42.29 -26.93
CA ASP A 122 -14.06 42.17 -26.10
C ASP A 122 -14.73 40.77 -26.12
N ASP A 123 -14.45 39.91 -27.11
CA ASP A 123 -15.08 38.58 -27.24
C ASP A 123 -14.18 37.39 -26.80
N PHE A 124 -12.93 37.65 -26.41
CA PHE A 124 -11.97 36.59 -25.99
C PHE A 124 -11.56 36.65 -24.51
N SER A 125 -12.09 37.60 -23.74
CA SER A 125 -11.79 37.77 -22.31
C SER A 125 -12.08 36.51 -21.47
N ASP A 126 -13.15 35.77 -21.80
CA ASP A 126 -13.49 34.51 -21.12
C ASP A 126 -12.58 33.33 -21.51
N LEU A 127 -11.92 33.39 -22.67
CA LEU A 127 -11.05 32.32 -23.17
C LEU A 127 -9.62 32.44 -22.61
N LEU A 128 -9.22 33.65 -22.22
CA LEU A 128 -7.96 33.97 -21.55
C LEU A 128 -8.08 34.06 -20.02
N ASP A 129 -9.24 33.72 -19.43
CA ASP A 129 -9.39 33.64 -17.98
C ASP A 129 -8.60 32.46 -17.38
N VAL A 130 -7.31 32.69 -17.21
CA VAL A 130 -6.36 31.82 -16.52
C VAL A 130 -6.48 31.92 -15.00
N SER A 131 -7.49 32.58 -14.43
CA SER A 131 -7.69 32.66 -12.98
C SER A 131 -7.83 31.26 -12.35
N ARG A 132 -8.47 30.33 -13.07
CA ARG A 132 -8.57 28.91 -12.68
C ARG A 132 -7.18 28.24 -12.61
N TYR A 133 -6.30 28.55 -13.55
CA TYR A 133 -4.94 27.99 -13.61
C TYR A 133 -3.95 28.71 -12.68
N ARG A 134 -4.11 30.02 -12.41
CA ARG A 134 -3.32 30.74 -11.40
C ARG A 134 -3.48 30.13 -10.01
N ARG A 135 -4.68 29.63 -9.66
CA ARG A 135 -4.90 28.90 -8.39
C ARG A 135 -4.20 27.54 -8.37
N THR A 136 -4.19 26.78 -9.48
CA THR A 136 -3.52 25.48 -9.55
C THR A 136 -1.99 25.60 -9.55
N VAL A 137 -1.43 26.62 -10.20
CA VAL A 137 0.02 26.92 -10.16
C VAL A 137 0.47 27.31 -8.76
N ASN A 138 -0.27 28.19 -8.07
CA ASN A 138 0.03 28.55 -6.68
C ASN A 138 -0.17 27.40 -5.68
N ALA A 139 -1.11 26.48 -5.95
CA ALA A 139 -1.27 25.26 -5.17
C ALA A 139 -0.10 24.29 -5.39
N ALA A 140 0.42 24.19 -6.62
CA ALA A 140 1.58 23.36 -6.96
C ALA A 140 2.90 23.87 -6.34
N ASP A 141 3.10 25.19 -6.25
CA ASP A 141 4.26 25.78 -5.58
C ASP A 141 4.21 25.68 -4.05
N LYS A 142 3.03 25.48 -3.46
CA LYS A 142 2.85 25.17 -2.03
C LYS A 142 3.07 23.68 -1.71
N ILE A 143 3.22 22.81 -2.70
CA ILE A 143 3.58 21.41 -2.46
C ILE A 143 5.06 21.38 -2.11
N GLY A 144 5.39 21.09 -0.85
CA GLY A 144 6.77 20.91 -0.43
C GLY A 144 7.47 19.89 -1.31
N ARG A 145 8.35 20.36 -2.20
CA ARG A 145 9.12 19.48 -3.09
C ARG A 145 10.09 18.66 -2.24
N ARG A 146 10.13 17.35 -2.45
CA ARG A 146 11.11 16.46 -1.83
C ARG A 146 12.51 16.89 -2.28
N LYS A 147 13.42 17.11 -1.33
CA LYS A 147 14.83 17.43 -1.58
C LYS A 147 15.69 16.23 -1.22
N HIS A 148 16.90 16.14 -1.75
CA HIS A 148 17.85 15.11 -1.31
C HIS A 148 18.21 15.34 0.16
N ALA A 149 18.20 14.30 0.98
CA ALA A 149 18.53 14.40 2.39
C ALA A 149 20.05 14.49 2.58
N SER A 150 20.52 15.53 3.29
CA SER A 150 21.96 15.76 3.51
C SER A 150 22.58 14.83 4.57
N HIS A 151 21.76 14.25 5.47
CA HIS A 151 22.20 13.36 6.54
C HIS A 151 21.48 12.01 6.50
N PHE A 152 21.23 11.49 5.30
CA PHE A 152 20.46 10.25 5.13
C PHE A 152 21.08 9.03 5.81
N GLU A 153 22.40 8.97 5.96
CA GLU A 153 23.11 7.84 6.58
C GLU A 153 22.60 7.52 7.99
N LYS A 154 22.26 8.54 8.79
CA LYS A 154 21.71 8.35 10.14
C LYS A 154 20.30 7.75 10.12
N TYR A 155 19.51 8.09 9.11
CA TYR A 155 18.15 7.59 8.97
C TYR A 155 18.13 6.22 8.28
N LYS A 156 19.11 5.93 7.42
CA LYS A 156 19.25 4.65 6.75
C LYS A 156 19.36 3.50 7.75
N SER A 157 20.19 3.65 8.80
CA SER A 157 20.30 2.64 9.86
C SER A 157 18.98 2.41 10.58
N LEU A 158 18.14 3.45 10.75
CA LEU A 158 16.81 3.31 11.34
C LEU A 158 15.88 2.50 10.42
N PHE A 159 15.84 2.81 9.12
CA PHE A 159 15.04 2.05 8.16
C PHE A 159 15.48 0.59 8.07
N ASP A 160 16.79 0.31 8.05
CA ASP A 160 17.33 -1.04 8.05
C ASP A 160 16.90 -1.83 9.30
N GLN A 161 16.90 -1.19 10.47
CA GLN A 161 16.39 -1.78 11.72
C GLN A 161 14.88 -2.06 11.64
N VAL A 162 14.08 -1.11 11.16
CA VAL A 162 12.63 -1.31 11.01
C VAL A 162 12.31 -2.46 10.05
N HIS A 163 13.04 -2.60 8.95
CA HIS A 163 12.89 -3.75 8.05
C HIS A 163 13.23 -5.07 8.73
N ALA A 164 14.30 -5.12 9.52
CA ALA A 164 14.65 -6.30 10.32
C ALA A 164 13.58 -6.61 11.39
N ASP A 165 13.00 -5.58 12.01
CA ASP A 165 11.92 -5.71 13.00
C ASP A 165 10.62 -6.21 12.36
N ILE A 166 10.29 -5.76 11.15
CA ILE A 166 9.14 -6.26 10.38
C ILE A 166 9.38 -7.72 9.97
N ALA A 167 10.59 -8.06 9.50
CA ALA A 167 10.94 -9.43 9.11
C ALA A 167 10.92 -10.41 10.30
N SER A 168 11.34 -9.96 11.48
CA SER A 168 11.25 -10.73 12.73
C SER A 168 9.87 -10.73 13.38
N GLY A 169 8.91 -9.95 12.86
CA GLY A 169 7.56 -9.84 13.38
C GLY A 169 7.41 -8.99 14.65
N ARG A 170 8.47 -8.29 15.09
CA ARG A 170 8.45 -7.33 16.21
C ARG A 170 7.63 -6.08 15.87
N ARG A 171 7.57 -5.71 14.59
CA ARG A 171 6.68 -4.66 14.07
C ARG A 171 5.72 -5.24 13.03
N LYS A 172 4.50 -4.70 12.98
CA LYS A 172 3.49 -5.06 11.99
C LYS A 172 3.11 -3.84 11.17
N ILE A 173 2.73 -4.08 9.92
CA ILE A 173 2.22 -3.05 9.02
C ILE A 173 0.69 -3.14 9.06
N ILE A 174 0.04 -2.08 9.56
CA ILE A 174 -1.42 -2.00 9.69
C ILE A 174 -1.98 -0.90 8.76
N PRO A 175 -3.23 -1.03 8.28
CA PRO A 175 -3.88 0.04 7.53
C PRO A 175 -4.01 1.31 8.38
N PHE A 176 -3.86 2.48 7.75
CA PHE A 176 -3.99 3.76 8.42
C PHE A 176 -5.47 4.14 8.54
N GLU A 177 -6.08 3.90 9.70
CA GLU A 177 -7.51 4.20 9.96
C GLU A 177 -7.73 5.44 10.83
N GLN A 178 -6.76 5.77 11.69
CA GLN A 178 -6.81 6.93 12.58
C GLN A 178 -5.97 8.07 12.01
N TYR A 179 -6.48 9.31 12.04
CA TYR A 179 -5.79 10.51 11.57
C TYR A 179 -4.65 10.97 12.50
N ASP A 180 -4.26 10.14 13.47
CA ASP A 180 -3.28 10.48 14.50
C ASP A 180 -1.87 10.18 14.01
N ILE A 181 -1.20 11.26 13.60
CA ILE A 181 0.19 11.25 13.15
C ILE A 181 1.07 11.72 14.30
N HIS A 182 2.04 10.89 14.68
CA HIS A 182 2.96 11.19 15.78
C HIS A 182 4.40 11.35 15.27
N GLU A 183 5.18 12.14 16.02
CA GLU A 183 6.62 12.26 15.82
C GLU A 183 7.32 10.94 16.08
N ASN A 184 8.49 10.75 15.45
CA ASN A 184 9.35 9.58 15.58
C ASN A 184 8.72 8.24 15.15
N ARG A 185 7.61 8.28 14.41
CA ARG A 185 6.94 7.07 13.89
C ARG A 185 7.19 6.86 12.40
N PHE A 186 6.96 5.62 11.97
CA PHE A 186 7.15 5.16 10.59
C PHE A 186 5.80 4.92 9.89
N TYR A 187 5.70 5.41 8.66
CA TYR A 187 4.51 5.27 7.82
C TYR A 187 4.94 4.84 6.41
N ILE A 188 4.02 4.24 5.67
CA ILE A 188 4.24 3.81 4.28
C ILE A 188 3.23 4.52 3.40
N GLN A 189 3.71 5.20 2.37
CA GLN A 189 2.90 5.88 1.37
C GLN A 189 3.33 5.43 -0.02
N ASN A 190 2.39 4.91 -0.82
CA ASN A 190 2.68 4.37 -2.16
C ASN A 190 3.85 3.36 -2.17
N GLY A 191 3.96 2.52 -1.13
CA GLY A 191 5.03 1.52 -1.03
C GLY A 191 6.41 2.06 -0.65
N VAL A 192 6.55 3.36 -0.37
CA VAL A 192 7.80 3.96 0.14
C VAL A 192 7.64 4.23 1.63
N MET A 193 8.57 3.73 2.44
CA MET A 193 8.59 4.01 3.88
C MET A 193 9.07 5.44 4.14
N MET A 194 8.48 6.07 5.15
CA MET A 194 8.86 7.40 5.62
C MET A 194 8.89 7.45 7.14
N TYR A 195 9.76 8.31 7.66
CA TYR A 195 9.99 8.57 9.06
C TYR A 195 9.69 10.03 9.38
N ILE A 196 8.92 10.28 10.44
CA ILE A 196 8.58 11.63 10.89
C ILE A 196 9.61 12.08 11.92
N VAL A 197 10.46 13.03 11.54
CA VAL A 197 11.54 13.53 12.40
C VAL A 197 11.00 14.47 13.48
N SER A 198 10.12 15.39 13.09
CA SER A 198 9.52 16.35 14.02
C SER A 198 8.26 16.97 13.45
N ILE A 199 7.33 17.33 14.33
CA ILE A 199 6.13 18.11 14.03
C ILE A 199 6.30 19.48 14.72
N SER A 200 6.13 20.53 13.95
CA SER A 200 6.20 21.90 14.47
C SER A 200 5.10 22.12 15.50
N LYS A 201 5.47 22.64 16.68
CA LYS A 201 4.52 23.07 17.72
C LYS A 201 3.67 24.27 17.27
N ASP A 202 4.15 25.02 16.28
CA ASP A 202 3.42 26.13 15.68
C ASP A 202 2.28 25.59 14.80
N THR A 203 1.12 25.41 15.41
CA THR A 203 -0.11 25.05 14.71
C THR A 203 -0.78 26.29 14.13
N PHE A 204 -1.23 26.21 12.89
CA PHE A 204 -2.02 27.25 12.24
C PHE A 204 -3.34 26.68 11.73
N ILE A 205 -4.36 27.51 11.63
CA ILE A 205 -5.65 27.11 11.07
C ILE A 205 -5.52 27.15 9.55
N ALA A 206 -5.75 26.03 8.88
CA ALA A 206 -5.75 25.95 7.43
C ALA A 206 -7.08 26.49 6.86
N ASP A 207 -7.11 26.74 5.54
CA ASP A 207 -8.27 27.29 4.82
C ASP A 207 -9.57 26.45 4.98
N ASN A 208 -9.44 25.19 5.41
CA ASN A 208 -10.53 24.27 5.71
C ASN A 208 -11.01 24.30 7.18
N GLY A 209 -10.54 25.26 7.99
CA GLY A 209 -10.90 25.41 9.40
C GLY A 209 -10.25 24.39 10.34
N LYS A 210 -9.40 23.49 9.84
CA LYS A 210 -8.70 22.48 10.64
C LYS A 210 -7.32 22.97 11.06
N THR A 211 -6.90 22.59 12.27
CA THR A 211 -5.55 22.80 12.76
C THR A 211 -4.55 22.03 11.90
N ASN A 212 -3.51 22.71 11.44
CA ASN A 212 -2.46 22.17 10.60
C ASN A 212 -1.08 22.56 11.17
N ALA A 213 -0.11 21.69 10.97
CA ALA A 213 1.26 21.89 11.43
C ALA A 213 2.23 21.55 10.30
N ARG A 214 3.41 22.18 10.33
CA ARG A 214 4.53 21.79 9.45
C ARG A 214 5.27 20.62 10.08
N MET A 215 5.79 19.71 9.28
CA MET A 215 6.58 18.58 9.74
C MET A 215 7.76 18.30 8.83
N HIS A 216 8.80 17.73 9.43
CA HIS A 216 9.97 17.21 8.75
C HIS A 216 9.84 15.70 8.60
N VAL A 217 9.79 15.24 7.34
CA VAL A 217 9.66 13.83 6.98
C VAL A 217 10.85 13.42 6.13
N VAL A 218 11.41 12.26 6.43
CA VAL A 218 12.49 11.61 5.66
C VAL A 218 11.94 10.34 5.03
N TYR A 219 12.25 10.11 3.76
CA TYR A 219 11.82 8.94 3.00
C TYR A 219 12.99 7.96 2.84
N GLU A 220 12.67 6.67 2.80
CA GLU A 220 13.62 5.57 2.59
C GLU A 220 14.42 5.71 1.28
N ASN A 221 13.88 6.37 0.27
CA ASN A 221 14.56 6.61 -1.01
C ASN A 221 15.61 7.73 -0.96
N GLY A 222 16.02 8.19 0.22
CA GLY A 222 17.05 9.23 0.37
C GLY A 222 16.53 10.66 0.21
N THR A 223 15.22 10.87 0.12
CA THR A 223 14.63 12.21 0.02
C THR A 223 14.05 12.69 1.34
N GLU A 224 14.02 13.99 1.58
CA GLU A 224 13.40 14.61 2.75
C GLU A 224 12.48 15.76 2.34
N ASN A 225 11.48 16.03 3.17
CA ASN A 225 10.62 17.19 3.08
C ASN A 225 10.51 17.85 4.46
N LYS A 226 11.08 19.04 4.59
CA LYS A 226 11.11 19.81 5.86
C LYS A 226 9.85 20.63 6.12
N ASN A 227 9.02 20.83 5.09
CA ASN A 227 7.86 21.73 5.13
C ASN A 227 6.57 21.01 4.74
N LEU A 228 6.48 19.70 5.00
CA LEU A 228 5.27 18.95 4.69
C LEU A 228 4.16 19.34 5.67
N LEU A 229 2.91 19.35 5.21
CA LEU A 229 1.76 19.71 6.03
C LEU A 229 1.11 18.46 6.62
N LEU A 230 0.82 18.47 7.93
CA LEU A 230 0.21 17.35 8.65
C LEU A 230 -1.09 16.89 7.98
N GLN A 231 -2.00 17.82 7.69
CA GLN A 231 -3.28 17.49 7.05
C GLN A 231 -3.09 16.91 5.63
N SER A 232 -2.07 17.36 4.89
CA SER A 232 -1.79 16.84 3.55
C SER A 232 -1.29 15.38 3.60
N LEU A 233 -0.43 15.06 4.57
CA LEU A 233 0.01 13.69 4.80
C LEU A 233 -1.14 12.81 5.29
N ALA A 234 -1.92 13.27 6.26
CA ALA A 234 -3.04 12.52 6.80
C ALA A 234 -4.08 12.19 5.72
N SER A 235 -4.47 13.18 4.90
CA SER A 235 -5.33 12.93 3.74
C SER A 235 -4.69 11.99 2.72
N SER A 236 -3.37 12.08 2.51
CA SER A 236 -2.70 11.18 1.57
C SER A 236 -2.55 9.75 2.08
N LEU A 237 -2.45 9.54 3.39
CA LEU A 237 -2.39 8.21 4.00
C LEU A 237 -3.78 7.57 4.07
N TYR A 238 -4.81 8.38 4.33
CA TYR A 238 -6.20 7.91 4.36
C TYR A 238 -6.77 7.63 2.95
N SER A 239 -6.21 8.25 1.92
CA SER A 239 -6.66 8.04 0.53
C SER A 239 -6.55 6.58 0.11
N THR A 240 -7.68 6.01 -0.33
CA THR A 240 -7.81 4.62 -0.79
C THR A 240 -6.91 4.31 -1.99
N GLU A 241 -6.61 5.30 -2.82
CA GLU A 241 -5.76 5.17 -4.01
C GLU A 241 -4.27 5.02 -3.68
N ARG A 242 -3.84 5.55 -2.53
CA ARG A 242 -2.41 5.64 -2.16
C ARG A 242 -1.96 4.61 -1.13
N HIS A 243 -2.90 3.77 -0.68
CA HIS A 243 -2.68 2.64 0.22
C HIS A 243 -1.75 2.99 1.40
N GLY A 244 -2.11 4.03 2.16
CA GLY A 244 -1.34 4.41 3.35
C GLY A 244 -1.36 3.30 4.40
N ARG A 245 -0.19 2.99 4.96
CA ARG A 245 -0.05 2.04 6.06
C ARG A 245 0.78 2.66 7.17
N MET A 246 0.52 2.25 8.41
CA MET A 246 1.33 2.60 9.56
C MET A 246 2.16 1.40 9.96
N VAL A 247 3.42 1.64 10.34
CA VAL A 247 4.25 0.62 10.99
C VAL A 247 4.03 0.76 12.48
N THR A 248 3.65 -0.31 13.16
CA THR A 248 3.50 -0.28 14.61
C THR A 248 4.87 -0.01 15.26
N GLU A 249 4.86 0.64 16.41
CA GLU A 249 6.05 0.71 17.26
C GLU A 249 6.57 -0.70 17.57
N PRO A 250 7.89 -0.86 17.74
CA PRO A 250 8.43 -2.12 18.21
C PRO A 250 7.75 -2.39 19.55
N VAL A 251 7.20 -3.59 19.71
CA VAL A 251 6.83 -4.06 21.04
C VAL A 251 8.14 -4.37 21.76
N ASP A 252 8.90 -3.33 22.12
CA ASP A 252 10.04 -3.46 23.01
C ASP A 252 9.48 -3.58 24.41
N GLU A 253 9.75 -4.73 24.99
CA GLU A 253 9.39 -5.18 26.33
C GLU A 253 9.79 -4.17 27.42
N GLU A 254 10.78 -3.31 27.12
CA GLU A 254 11.36 -2.30 28.03
C GLU A 254 10.64 -0.93 27.96
N THR A 255 10.19 -0.47 26.79
CA THR A 255 9.51 0.84 26.67
C THR A 255 8.02 0.78 27.03
N LEU A 256 7.42 -0.42 26.98
CA LEU A 256 6.08 -0.65 27.53
C LEU A 256 6.04 -0.54 29.06
N ALA A 257 7.18 -0.71 29.75
CA ALA A 257 7.29 -0.48 31.18
C ALA A 257 7.54 1.00 31.52
N GLU A 258 8.29 1.72 30.68
CA GLU A 258 8.63 3.14 30.92
C GLU A 258 7.52 4.13 30.50
N SER A 259 6.68 3.81 29.51
CA SER A 259 5.64 4.73 29.03
C SER A 259 4.32 4.68 29.80
N PHE A 260 4.08 3.66 30.63
CA PHE A 260 2.79 3.45 31.30
C PHE A 260 2.94 3.61 32.82
N GLY A 261 2.78 4.85 33.29
CA GLY A 261 2.62 5.17 34.71
C GLY A 261 1.28 4.74 35.32
N GLU A 262 0.52 3.88 34.64
CA GLU A 262 -0.75 3.31 35.11
C GLU A 262 -0.81 1.83 34.67
N GLU A 263 -1.22 0.94 35.57
CA GLU A 263 -1.34 -0.51 35.36
C GLU A 263 -2.19 -0.82 34.10
N PHE A 264 -1.54 -1.13 32.98
CA PHE A 264 -2.26 -1.45 31.74
C PHE A 264 -2.59 -2.94 31.71
N THR A 265 -3.89 -3.25 31.83
CA THR A 265 -4.42 -4.60 31.62
C THR A 265 -4.15 -5.04 30.19
N THR A 266 -3.20 -5.96 30.02
CA THR A 266 -2.85 -6.52 28.70
C THR A 266 -3.91 -7.52 28.21
N GLY A 267 -4.66 -8.10 29.14
CA GLY A 267 -5.87 -8.88 28.90
C GLY A 267 -6.13 -9.89 30.01
N TYR A 268 -6.98 -10.88 29.72
CA TYR A 268 -7.43 -11.90 30.67
C TYR A 268 -7.11 -13.29 30.16
N ILE A 269 -6.48 -14.09 31.01
CA ILE A 269 -6.39 -15.55 30.84
C ILE A 269 -7.60 -16.15 31.52
N TYR A 270 -8.25 -17.07 30.82
CA TYR A 270 -9.40 -17.78 31.36
C TYR A 270 -9.23 -19.29 31.24
N VAL A 271 -9.75 -19.98 32.24
CA VAL A 271 -9.86 -21.43 32.30
C VAL A 271 -11.33 -21.81 32.35
N LEU A 272 -11.78 -22.55 31.35
CA LEU A 272 -13.18 -22.93 31.20
C LEU A 272 -13.37 -24.42 31.42
N LYS A 273 -14.53 -24.77 31.96
CA LYS A 273 -15.03 -26.14 32.03
C LYS A 273 -16.22 -26.27 31.09
N SER A 274 -16.22 -27.32 30.25
CA SER A 274 -17.39 -27.64 29.41
C SER A 274 -18.56 -28.11 30.28
N LEU A 275 -19.77 -27.64 29.97
CA LEU A 275 -21.03 -28.13 30.52
C LEU A 275 -21.77 -29.04 29.52
N SER A 276 -21.03 -29.63 28.56
CA SER A 276 -21.61 -30.55 27.58
C SER A 276 -22.28 -31.74 28.26
N THR A 277 -23.48 -32.08 27.78
CA THR A 277 -24.23 -33.29 28.18
C THR A 277 -23.74 -34.55 27.48
N ASN A 278 -22.78 -34.44 26.56
CA ASN A 278 -22.26 -35.58 25.83
C ASN A 278 -21.56 -36.57 26.80
N PRO A 279 -21.94 -37.87 26.81
CA PRO A 279 -21.31 -38.88 27.66
C PRO A 279 -19.80 -39.00 27.48
N ASP A 280 -19.25 -38.66 26.31
CA ASP A 280 -17.82 -38.84 26.03
C ASP A 280 -16.95 -37.70 26.57
N ILE A 281 -17.54 -36.53 26.79
CA ILE A 281 -16.88 -35.35 27.37
C ILE A 281 -17.14 -35.29 28.89
N SER A 282 -18.37 -35.59 29.31
CA SER A 282 -18.79 -35.50 30.72
C SER A 282 -18.11 -36.53 31.64
N LYS A 283 -17.63 -37.65 31.10
CA LYS A 283 -16.87 -38.67 31.85
C LYS A 283 -15.50 -38.18 32.30
N TRP A 284 -14.95 -37.15 31.66
CA TRP A 284 -13.58 -36.75 31.89
C TRP A 284 -13.50 -35.76 33.05
N ASN A 285 -12.76 -36.16 34.08
CA ASN A 285 -12.46 -35.28 35.21
C ASN A 285 -11.26 -34.38 34.84
N ASN A 286 -11.28 -33.14 35.31
CA ASN A 286 -10.21 -32.16 35.11
C ASN A 286 -9.92 -31.78 33.65
N LEU A 287 -10.93 -31.86 32.79
CA LEU A 287 -10.86 -31.33 31.43
C LEU A 287 -11.14 -29.82 31.44
N TYR A 288 -10.14 -29.03 31.08
CA TYR A 288 -10.23 -27.58 31.03
C TYR A 288 -9.74 -27.01 29.71
N LYS A 289 -10.38 -25.93 29.25
CA LYS A 289 -9.90 -25.11 28.15
C LYS A 289 -9.16 -23.92 28.71
N ILE A 290 -7.93 -23.70 28.26
CA ILE A 290 -7.13 -22.52 28.61
C ILE A 290 -7.12 -21.62 27.39
N GLY A 291 -7.42 -20.34 27.55
CA GLY A 291 -7.36 -19.37 26.46
C GLY A 291 -7.15 -17.95 26.94
N PHE A 292 -6.90 -17.06 25.99
CA PHE A 292 -6.64 -15.66 26.24
C PHE A 292 -7.63 -14.74 25.49
N THR A 293 -7.96 -13.60 26.11
CA THR A 293 -8.73 -12.52 25.49
C THR A 293 -8.22 -11.16 25.94
N ARG A 294 -8.23 -10.17 25.04
CA ARG A 294 -7.97 -8.77 25.38
C ARG A 294 -9.20 -8.06 25.94
N ASN A 295 -10.38 -8.52 25.53
CA ASN A 295 -11.67 -8.00 25.96
C ASN A 295 -12.23 -8.86 27.10
N ASP A 296 -13.39 -8.50 27.64
CA ASP A 296 -14.05 -9.28 28.69
C ASP A 296 -14.25 -10.75 28.31
N VAL A 297 -13.97 -11.64 29.27
CA VAL A 297 -14.11 -13.10 29.12
C VAL A 297 -15.56 -13.47 28.77
N GLU A 298 -16.53 -12.78 29.34
CA GLU A 298 -17.97 -13.00 29.09
C GLU A 298 -18.32 -12.78 27.61
N SER A 299 -17.82 -11.70 27.01
CA SER A 299 -18.02 -11.41 25.59
C SER A 299 -17.38 -12.47 24.69
N ARG A 300 -16.22 -13.02 25.09
CA ARG A 300 -15.51 -14.06 24.32
C ARG A 300 -16.23 -15.41 24.32
N ILE A 301 -16.96 -15.74 25.40
CA ILE A 301 -17.67 -17.02 25.57
C ILE A 301 -19.17 -16.95 25.24
N ALA A 302 -19.71 -15.77 24.91
CA ALA A 302 -21.13 -15.55 24.69
C ALA A 302 -21.76 -16.51 23.65
N ASN A 303 -20.99 -16.92 22.63
CA ASN A 303 -21.45 -17.85 21.59
C ASN A 303 -20.75 -19.22 21.66
N ALA A 304 -20.31 -19.66 22.85
CA ALA A 304 -19.60 -20.92 23.03
C ALA A 304 -20.44 -22.16 22.64
N GLU A 305 -21.76 -22.11 22.83
CA GLU A 305 -22.66 -23.21 22.49
C GLU A 305 -22.67 -23.56 20.99
N ASN A 306 -22.35 -22.62 20.11
CA ASN A 306 -22.36 -22.80 18.65
C ASN A 306 -20.95 -22.89 18.05
N ASP A 307 -19.91 -22.92 18.88
CA ASP A 307 -18.52 -22.89 18.44
C ASP A 307 -17.80 -24.20 18.81
N VAL A 308 -17.25 -24.84 17.78
CA VAL A 308 -16.52 -26.11 17.86
C VAL A 308 -15.32 -26.00 18.80
N THR A 309 -14.69 -24.82 18.92
CA THR A 309 -13.56 -24.60 19.84
C THR A 309 -13.96 -24.75 21.32
N TYR A 310 -15.25 -24.64 21.62
CA TYR A 310 -15.87 -24.86 22.93
C TYR A 310 -16.69 -26.17 22.99
N LEU A 311 -16.49 -27.07 22.03
CA LEU A 311 -17.17 -28.37 21.94
C LEU A 311 -18.69 -28.26 21.70
N ASN A 312 -19.14 -27.17 21.05
CA ASN A 312 -20.55 -26.89 20.77
C ASN A 312 -21.43 -27.02 22.04
N ALA A 313 -20.93 -26.48 23.16
CA ALA A 313 -21.56 -26.60 24.46
C ALA A 313 -21.37 -25.33 25.29
N PRO A 314 -22.30 -25.05 26.23
CA PRO A 314 -22.10 -23.98 27.20
C PRO A 314 -20.87 -24.27 28.07
N VAL A 315 -20.18 -23.20 28.49
CA VAL A 315 -18.94 -23.27 29.26
C VAL A 315 -19.08 -22.47 30.54
N LYS A 316 -18.41 -22.92 31.60
CA LYS A 316 -18.32 -22.22 32.89
C LYS A 316 -16.90 -21.72 33.11
N VAL A 317 -16.76 -20.44 33.45
CA VAL A 317 -15.49 -19.86 33.90
C VAL A 317 -15.14 -20.44 35.27
N MET A 318 -13.99 -21.10 35.37
CA MET A 318 -13.48 -21.67 36.62
C MET A 318 -12.39 -20.81 37.24
N LEU A 319 -11.57 -20.18 36.39
CA LEU A 319 -10.51 -19.26 36.80
C LEU A 319 -10.38 -18.18 35.73
N SER A 320 -10.19 -16.95 36.17
CA SER A 320 -9.84 -15.81 35.34
C SER A 320 -8.71 -15.04 36.01
N ALA A 321 -7.60 -14.86 35.30
CA ALA A 321 -6.45 -14.09 35.79
C ALA A 321 -6.27 -12.87 34.90
N GLU A 322 -6.21 -11.70 35.52
CA GLU A 322 -5.85 -10.46 34.85
C GLU A 322 -4.34 -10.42 34.65
N VAL A 323 -3.91 -10.13 33.42
CA VAL A 323 -2.50 -10.03 33.06
C VAL A 323 -2.21 -8.55 32.81
N GLN A 324 -1.37 -7.97 33.66
CA GLN A 324 -0.94 -6.57 33.57
C GLN A 324 0.53 -6.51 33.17
N ASN A 325 0.87 -5.55 32.30
CA ASN A 325 2.25 -5.24 31.89
C ASN A 325 3.06 -6.44 31.37
N VAL A 326 2.42 -7.48 30.82
CA VAL A 326 3.08 -8.70 30.31
C VAL A 326 2.44 -9.09 28.97
N ASN A 327 3.25 -9.48 27.99
CA ASN A 327 2.75 -9.96 26.71
C ASN A 327 1.91 -11.23 26.87
N ALA A 328 0.60 -11.07 26.83
CA ALA A 328 -0.31 -12.16 27.09
C ALA A 328 -0.34 -13.23 26.00
N GLN A 329 0.04 -12.91 24.76
CA GLN A 329 0.19 -13.91 23.69
C GLN A 329 1.42 -14.80 23.91
N LEU A 330 2.49 -14.24 24.47
CA LEU A 330 3.67 -15.01 24.88
C LEU A 330 3.35 -15.92 26.06
N LEU A 331 2.62 -15.39 27.05
CA LEU A 331 2.14 -16.13 28.22
C LEU A 331 1.23 -17.30 27.80
N GLU A 332 0.24 -17.05 26.94
CA GLU A 332 -0.63 -18.09 26.38
C GLU A 332 0.16 -19.18 25.65
N ARG A 333 1.08 -18.80 24.75
CA ARG A 333 1.93 -19.75 24.03
C ARG A 333 2.78 -20.60 24.99
N THR A 334 3.30 -19.98 26.05
CA THR A 334 4.10 -20.67 27.07
C THR A 334 3.24 -21.66 27.83
N LEU A 335 2.03 -21.28 28.25
CA LEU A 335 1.09 -22.18 28.91
C LEU A 335 0.68 -23.36 28.02
N HIS A 336 0.37 -23.11 26.75
CA HIS A 336 0.06 -24.16 25.78
C HIS A 336 1.23 -25.13 25.57
N HIS A 337 2.46 -24.63 25.56
CA HIS A 337 3.67 -25.46 25.47
C HIS A 337 3.90 -26.28 26.74
N VAL A 338 3.71 -25.68 27.92
CA VAL A 338 3.87 -26.36 29.23
C VAL A 338 2.88 -27.51 29.38
N PHE A 339 1.65 -27.36 28.89
CA PHE A 339 0.60 -28.38 28.99
C PHE A 339 0.43 -29.22 27.71
N GLN A 340 1.34 -29.09 26.74
CA GLN A 340 1.23 -29.77 25.45
C GLN A 340 1.18 -31.29 25.60
N ASP A 341 1.87 -31.83 26.60
CA ASP A 341 1.89 -33.25 26.96
C ASP A 341 0.52 -33.79 27.42
N LYS A 342 -0.34 -32.91 27.94
CA LYS A 342 -1.68 -33.21 28.48
C LYS A 342 -2.81 -32.67 27.59
N GLN A 343 -2.49 -32.27 26.37
CA GLN A 343 -3.43 -31.72 25.40
C GLN A 343 -4.36 -32.81 24.86
N VAL A 344 -5.65 -32.49 24.75
CA VAL A 344 -6.64 -33.32 24.06
C VAL A 344 -7.20 -32.57 22.87
N VAL A 345 -7.16 -33.21 21.70
CA VAL A 345 -7.67 -32.65 20.46
C VAL A 345 -9.02 -33.27 20.14
N PHE A 346 -10.05 -32.43 20.07
CA PHE A 346 -11.35 -32.83 19.56
C PHE A 346 -11.48 -32.42 18.10
N GLN A 347 -12.09 -33.27 17.28
CA GLN A 347 -12.35 -32.97 15.88
C GLN A 347 -13.83 -33.21 15.58
N ASP A 348 -14.48 -32.21 14.99
CA ASP A 348 -15.87 -32.31 14.54
C ASP A 348 -15.96 -32.94 13.14
N GLY A 349 -17.16 -33.37 12.74
CA GLY A 349 -17.45 -33.97 11.43
C GLY A 349 -17.11 -33.04 10.25
N ASN A 350 -17.04 -31.73 10.49
CA ASN A 350 -16.63 -30.70 9.53
C ASN A 350 -15.11 -30.38 9.56
N PHE A 351 -14.27 -31.28 10.07
CA PHE A 351 -12.80 -31.15 10.16
C PHE A 351 -12.27 -29.97 11.00
N LYS A 352 -13.13 -29.25 11.73
CA LYS A 352 -12.71 -28.23 12.70
C LYS A 352 -12.16 -28.91 13.96
N LYS A 353 -10.98 -28.46 14.43
CA LYS A 353 -10.29 -29.02 15.59
C LYS A 353 -10.32 -28.06 16.77
N ALA A 354 -10.61 -28.57 17.96
CA ALA A 354 -10.43 -27.87 19.22
C ALA A 354 -9.17 -28.41 19.89
N THR A 355 -8.10 -27.62 19.86
CA THR A 355 -6.76 -28.02 20.37
C THR A 355 -6.47 -27.48 21.75
N GLU A 356 -7.19 -26.48 22.24
CA GLU A 356 -6.86 -25.77 23.48
C GLU A 356 -7.45 -26.43 24.75
N TRP A 357 -7.67 -27.75 24.72
CA TRP A 357 -8.23 -28.51 25.83
C TRP A 357 -7.15 -29.37 26.49
N TYR A 358 -7.15 -29.41 27.83
CA TYR A 358 -6.10 -30.02 28.62
C TYR A 358 -6.70 -30.83 29.78
N MET A 359 -6.13 -32.01 30.05
CA MET A 359 -6.48 -32.82 31.23
C MET A 359 -5.51 -32.57 32.37
N VAL A 360 -5.80 -31.56 33.19
CA VAL A 360 -4.92 -31.07 34.24
C VAL A 360 -5.75 -30.63 35.45
N PRO A 361 -5.38 -30.97 36.71
CA PRO A 361 -6.04 -30.43 37.89
C PRO A 361 -6.01 -28.90 37.92
N LEU A 362 -7.10 -28.26 38.38
CA LEU A 362 -7.20 -26.80 38.41
C LEU A 362 -6.07 -26.13 39.20
N ASN A 363 -5.66 -26.73 40.33
CA ASN A 363 -4.59 -26.22 41.18
C ASN A 363 -3.23 -26.18 40.46
N ASP A 364 -2.96 -27.16 39.59
CA ASP A 364 -1.72 -27.21 38.82
C ASP A 364 -1.71 -26.11 37.74
N ILE A 365 -2.88 -25.84 37.13
CA ILE A 365 -3.06 -24.76 36.15
C ILE A 365 -2.81 -23.41 36.83
N GLU A 366 -3.45 -23.15 37.98
CA GLU A 366 -3.28 -21.93 38.75
C GLU A 366 -1.82 -21.70 39.17
N SER A 367 -1.17 -22.74 39.73
CA SER A 367 0.23 -22.66 40.14
C SER A 367 1.16 -22.33 38.96
N LYS A 368 0.92 -22.91 37.78
CA LYS A 368 1.74 -22.63 36.59
C LYS A 368 1.47 -21.26 36.00
N ILE A 369 0.24 -20.79 35.99
CA ILE A 369 -0.06 -19.41 35.57
C ILE A 369 0.73 -18.42 36.44
N ASN A 370 0.69 -18.60 37.76
CA ASN A 370 1.43 -17.73 38.69
C ASN A 370 2.95 -17.82 38.49
N GLU A 371 3.50 -19.01 38.27
CA GLU A 371 4.94 -19.20 38.01
C GLU A 371 5.40 -18.54 36.71
N VAL A 372 4.62 -18.65 35.63
CA VAL A 372 4.97 -18.02 34.35
C VAL A 372 4.82 -16.51 34.42
N ILE A 373 3.78 -15.98 35.08
CA ILE A 373 3.64 -14.53 35.31
C ILE A 373 4.82 -14.00 36.12
N ALA A 374 5.18 -14.65 37.23
CA ALA A 374 6.32 -14.26 38.06
C ALA A 374 7.67 -14.38 37.33
N GLY A 375 7.78 -15.30 36.38
CA GLY A 375 8.97 -15.45 35.53
C GLY A 375 9.10 -14.38 34.44
N LEU A 376 7.98 -13.87 33.93
CA LEU A 376 7.94 -12.82 32.90
C LEU A 376 8.03 -11.40 33.47
N GLN A 377 7.80 -11.22 34.77
CA GLN A 377 7.94 -9.93 35.47
C GLN A 377 9.34 -9.68 36.05
N LYS A 378 10.29 -10.63 35.88
CA LYS A 378 11.70 -10.47 36.27
C LYS A 378 12.51 -10.00 35.09
#